data_AF-A0AAD1L3E4-F1
#
_entry.id   AF-A0AAD1L3E4-F1
#
_cell.length_a   1.000
_cell.length_b   1.000
_cell.length_c   1.000
_cell.angle_alpha   90.00
_cell.angle_beta   90.00
_cell.angle_gamma   90.00
#
_symmetry.space_group_name_H-M   'P 1'
#
loop_
_entity.id
_entity.type
_entity.pdbx_description
1 polymer ?
#
loop_
_entity_poly.entity_id
_entity_poly.type
_entity_poly.pdbx_seq_one_letter_code
_entity_poly.pdbx_strand_id
1 'polypeptide(L)'
;MDVHGDNIVRTASGLRLIDWEYAGDGDIALELAAVWVNDESQHQRLVSAYAQRAHIEQNALWRQVRRWRPWVIMLKAGWFEYRWRQTGDRQFIRLADETWRQLIMKG
;
A
#
# COMPACT_ATOMS: atom_id res chain seq x y z
N MET A 1 -3.60 7.79 -3.57
CA MET A 1 -3.90 6.85 -2.46
C MET A 1 -4.91 5.81 -2.95
N ASP A 2 -5.00 4.64 -2.30
CA ASP A 2 -6.06 3.63 -2.51
C ASP A 2 -6.01 2.75 -3.78
N VAL A 3 -4.79 2.40 -4.23
CA VAL A 3 -4.62 1.46 -5.36
C VAL A 3 -4.60 0.01 -4.85
N HIS A 4 -5.73 -0.70 -4.98
CA HIS A 4 -5.86 -2.12 -4.64
C HIS A 4 -6.80 -2.88 -5.61
N GLY A 5 -6.90 -4.20 -5.42
CA GLY A 5 -7.64 -5.10 -6.33
C GLY A 5 -9.09 -4.71 -6.54
N ASP A 6 -9.80 -4.33 -5.48
CA ASP A 6 -11.22 -3.94 -5.58
C ASP A 6 -11.44 -2.64 -6.37
N ASN A 7 -10.42 -1.79 -6.48
CA ASN A 7 -10.47 -0.56 -7.29
C ASN A 7 -9.97 -0.78 -8.73
N ILE A 8 -9.71 -2.03 -9.15
CA ILE A 8 -9.27 -2.36 -10.51
C ILE A 8 -10.36 -3.12 -11.25
N VAL A 9 -10.88 -2.51 -12.32
CA VAL A 9 -11.87 -3.12 -13.21
C VAL A 9 -11.17 -3.68 -14.45
N ARG A 10 -11.46 -4.96 -14.77
CA ARG A 10 -11.03 -5.57 -16.03
C ARG A 10 -12.03 -5.26 -17.13
N THR A 11 -11.56 -4.62 -18.20
CA THR A 11 -12.34 -4.34 -19.41
C THR A 11 -11.77 -5.10 -20.61
N ALA A 12 -12.51 -5.16 -21.72
CA ALA A 12 -12.01 -5.69 -23.00
C ALA A 12 -10.74 -4.95 -23.48
N SER A 13 -10.57 -3.68 -23.09
CA SER A 13 -9.41 -2.84 -23.42
C SER A 13 -8.27 -2.88 -22.39
N GLY A 14 -8.36 -3.77 -21.39
CA GLY A 14 -7.39 -3.88 -20.30
C GLY A 14 -7.92 -3.38 -18.96
N LEU A 15 -7.00 -3.18 -18.01
CA LEU A 15 -7.32 -2.77 -16.64
C LEU A 15 -7.64 -1.26 -16.57
N ARG A 16 -8.61 -0.90 -15.73
CA ARG A 16 -8.99 0.48 -15.41
C ARG A 16 -8.97 0.67 -13.90
N LEU A 17 -8.36 1.76 -13.45
CA LEU A 17 -8.44 2.20 -12.07
C LEU A 17 -9.67 3.09 -11.90
N ILE A 18 -10.47 2.79 -10.90
CA ILE A 18 -11.64 3.59 -10.51
C ILE A 18 -11.40 4.24 -9.14
N ASP A 19 -12.40 4.96 -8.64
CA ASP A 19 -12.42 5.53 -7.30
C ASP A 19 -11.32 6.59 -7.04
N TRP A 20 -11.42 7.69 -7.79
CA TRP A 20 -10.43 8.77 -7.78
C TRP A 20 -10.67 9.83 -6.70
N GLU A 21 -11.59 9.63 -5.76
CA GLU A 21 -11.99 10.67 -4.80
C GLU A 21 -10.86 11.07 -3.84
N TYR A 22 -9.88 10.19 -3.64
CA TYR A 22 -8.68 10.42 -2.83
C TYR A 22 -7.43 10.79 -3.66
N ALA A 23 -7.62 11.15 -4.94
CA ALA A 23 -6.52 11.59 -5.77
C ALA A 23 -6.01 12.97 -5.31
N GLY A 24 -4.69 13.06 -5.12
CA GLY A 24 -4.01 14.29 -4.73
C GLY A 24 -2.54 14.23 -5.11
N ASP A 25 -1.88 15.38 -5.14
CA ASP A 25 -0.43 15.46 -5.29
C ASP A 25 0.24 15.01 -3.99
N GLY A 26 1.20 14.10 -4.10
CA GLY A 26 1.78 13.42 -2.94
C GLY A 26 3.08 12.70 -3.29
N ASP A 27 3.80 12.23 -2.27
CA ASP A 27 5.03 11.45 -2.47
C ASP A 27 4.68 10.12 -3.15
N ILE A 28 5.10 9.95 -4.41
CA ILE A 28 4.87 8.72 -5.16
C ILE A 28 5.44 7.48 -4.46
N ALA A 29 6.48 7.63 -3.64
CA ALA A 29 7.03 6.53 -2.87
C ALA A 29 6.09 6.09 -1.74
N LEU A 30 5.31 7.01 -1.15
CA LEU A 30 4.25 6.66 -0.19
C LEU A 30 3.15 5.87 -0.89
N GLU A 31 2.71 6.35 -2.06
CA GLU A 31 1.69 5.70 -2.87
C GLU A 31 2.09 4.27 -3.26
N LEU A 32 3.32 4.11 -3.76
CA LEU A 32 3.88 2.80 -4.07
C LEU A 32 4.04 1.94 -2.82
N ALA A 33 4.40 2.50 -1.67
CA ALA A 33 4.51 1.75 -0.41
C ALA A 33 3.16 1.21 0.08
N ALA A 34 2.05 1.88 -0.26
CA ALA A 34 0.69 1.50 0.12
C ALA A 34 0.07 0.41 -0.77
N VAL A 35 0.65 0.11 -1.94
CA VAL A 35 0.13 -0.93 -2.84
C VAL A 35 0.21 -2.31 -2.17
N TRP A 36 -0.90 -3.05 -2.21
CA TRP A 36 -0.95 -4.41 -1.70
C TRP A 36 -0.12 -5.35 -2.57
N VAL A 37 0.88 -5.98 -1.96
CA VAL A 37 1.73 -7.01 -2.57
C VAL A 37 1.93 -8.17 -1.59
N ASN A 38 2.23 -9.35 -2.12
CA ASN A 38 2.38 -10.57 -1.31
C ASN A 38 3.72 -10.61 -0.56
N ASP A 39 4.78 -10.08 -1.16
CA ASP A 39 6.13 -10.10 -0.59
C ASP A 39 6.99 -8.92 -1.06
N GLU A 40 8.15 -8.76 -0.42
CA GLU A 40 9.07 -7.66 -0.72
C GLU A 40 9.67 -7.73 -2.14
N SER A 41 9.88 -8.93 -2.67
CA SER A 41 10.39 -9.12 -4.03
C SER A 41 9.39 -8.64 -5.07
N GLN A 42 8.09 -8.92 -4.87
CA GLN A 42 7.01 -8.44 -5.71
C GLN A 42 6.88 -6.92 -5.61
N HIS A 43 7.04 -6.36 -4.40
CA HIS A 43 7.08 -4.91 -4.21
C HIS A 43 8.22 -4.26 -4.99
N GLN A 44 9.42 -4.81 -4.89
CA GLN A 44 10.59 -4.28 -5.57
C GLN A 44 10.40 -4.38 -7.09
N ARG A 45 9.83 -5.48 -7.61
CA ARG A 45 9.49 -5.60 -9.04
C ARG A 45 8.49 -4.53 -9.48
N LEU A 46 7.44 -4.28 -8.70
CA LEU A 46 6.46 -3.23 -8.97
C LEU A 46 7.13 -1.85 -9.04
N VAL A 47 7.91 -1.51 -8.01
CA VAL A 47 8.62 -0.22 -7.93
C VAL A 47 9.59 -0.06 -9.09
N SER A 48 10.27 -1.13 -9.49
CA SER A 48 11.20 -1.14 -10.62
C SER A 48 10.49 -0.90 -11.94
N ALA A 49 9.35 -1.57 -12.17
CA ALA A 49 8.54 -1.36 -13.37
C ALA A 49 7.98 0.07 -13.44
N TYR A 50 7.53 0.62 -12.30
CA TYR A 50 7.10 2.00 -12.21
C TYR A 50 8.25 2.97 -12.52
N ALA A 51 9.41 2.79 -11.89
CA ALA A 51 10.59 3.64 -12.08
C ALA A 51 11.02 3.70 -13.55
N GLN A 52 11.06 2.54 -14.23
CA GLN A 52 11.38 2.47 -15.66
C GLN A 52 10.39 3.27 -16.52
N ARG A 53 9.10 3.15 -16.22
CA ARG A 53 8.04 3.79 -17.01
C ARG A 53 7.92 5.30 -16.75
N ALA A 54 8.25 5.72 -15.53
CA ALA A 54 8.23 7.12 -15.10
C ALA A 54 9.59 7.83 -15.27
N HIS A 55 10.62 7.13 -15.77
CA HIS A 55 11.99 7.63 -15.89
C HIS A 55 12.59 8.15 -14.57
N ILE A 56 12.31 7.45 -13.47
CA ILE A 56 12.82 7.75 -12.12
C ILE A 56 13.98 6.79 -11.79
N GLU A 57 14.99 7.25 -11.05
CA GLU A 57 16.07 6.40 -10.58
C GLU A 57 15.54 5.32 -9.61
N GLN A 58 15.69 4.06 -10.01
CA GLN A 58 15.06 2.91 -9.36
C GLN A 58 15.52 2.72 -7.91
N ASN A 59 16.81 2.84 -7.63
CA ASN A 59 17.36 2.57 -6.30
C ASN A 59 16.95 3.66 -5.29
N ALA A 60 16.91 4.92 -5.72
CA ALA A 60 16.45 6.05 -4.94
C ALA A 60 14.96 5.92 -4.64
N LEU A 61 14.14 5.59 -5.65
CA LEU A 61 12.71 5.37 -5.45
C LEU A 61 12.47 4.20 -4.48
N TRP A 62 13.17 3.08 -4.65
CA TRP A 62 13.05 1.94 -3.76
C TRP A 62 13.44 2.27 -2.32
N ARG A 63 14.52 3.04 -2.13
CA ARG A 63 14.93 3.51 -0.80
C ARG A 63 13.86 4.36 -0.14
N GLN A 64 13.22 5.26 -0.90
CA GLN A 64 12.16 6.11 -0.37
C GLN A 64 10.89 5.30 -0.05
N VAL A 65 10.52 4.33 -0.89
CA VAL A 65 9.40 3.39 -0.62
C VAL A 65 9.65 2.66 0.69
N ARG A 66 10.88 2.17 0.93
CA ARG A 66 11.23 1.48 2.18
C ARG A 66 11.14 2.38 3.41
N ARG A 67 11.41 3.69 3.28
CA ARG A 67 11.25 4.65 4.40
C ARG A 67 9.78 4.89 4.76
N TRP A 68 8.89 4.82 3.78
CA TRP A 68 7.45 4.96 4.02
C TRP A 68 6.79 3.71 4.61
N ARG A 69 7.36 2.52 4.39
CA ARG A 69 6.74 1.24 4.82
C ARG A 69 6.34 1.18 6.29
N PRO A 70 7.17 1.57 7.28
CA PRO A 70 6.76 1.52 8.68
C PRO A 70 5.53 2.38 8.96
N TRP A 71 5.46 3.56 8.33
CA TRP A 71 4.33 4.49 8.47
C TRP A 71 3.05 3.96 7.81
N VAL A 72 3.16 3.34 6.63
CA VAL A 72 2.02 2.68 5.97
C VAL A 72 1.48 1.52 6.81
N ILE A 73 2.37 0.70 7.39
CA ILE A 73 1.97 -0.41 8.27
C ILE A 73 1.24 0.13 9.51
N MET A 74 1.78 1.19 10.13
CA MET A 74 1.15 1.86 11.27
C MET A 74 -0.24 2.43 10.93
N LEU A 75 -0.38 3.10 9.77
CA LEU A 75 -1.66 3.63 9.30
C LEU A 75 -2.69 2.52 9.06
N LYS A 76 -2.27 1.41 8.43
CA LYS A 76 -3.14 0.24 8.19
C LYS A 76 -3.62 -0.38 9.50
N ALA A 77 -2.73 -0.57 10.47
CA ALA A 77 -3.09 -1.08 11.78
C ALA A 77 -4.08 -0.16 12.50
N GLY A 78 -3.80 1.15 12.52
CA GLY A 78 -4.70 2.15 13.11
C GLY A 78 -6.08 2.21 12.43
N TRP A 79 -6.13 2.05 11.11
CA TRP A 79 -7.39 1.98 10.36
C TRP A 79 -8.22 0.76 10.78
N PHE A 80 -7.59 -0.42 10.91
CA PHE A 80 -8.28 -1.60 11.41
C PHE A 80 -8.81 -1.42 12.83
N GLU A 81 -8.03 -0.83 13.74
CA GLU A 81 -8.50 -0.52 15.10
C GLU A 81 -9.70 0.44 15.10
N TYR A 82 -9.64 1.48 14.26
CA TYR A 82 -10.74 2.43 14.11
C TYR A 82 -12.02 1.74 13.61
N ARG A 83 -11.90 0.89 12.58
CA ARG A 83 -13.03 0.12 12.04
C ARG A 83 -13.60 -0.87 13.05
N TRP A 84 -12.75 -1.50 13.86
CA TRP A 84 -13.20 -2.33 14.97
C TRP A 84 -14.02 -1.52 15.98
N ARG A 85 -13.56 -0.33 16.39
CA ARG A 85 -14.31 0.53 17.33
C ARG A 85 -15.68 0.93 16.81
N GLN A 86 -15.82 1.13 15.50
CA GLN A 86 -17.11 1.50 14.89
C GLN A 86 -18.07 0.33 14.74
N THR A 87 -17.57 -0.87 14.44
CA THR A 87 -18.41 -2.01 14.01
C THR A 87 -18.53 -3.11 15.06
N GLY A 88 -17.56 -3.22 15.98
CA GLY A 88 -17.43 -4.35 16.89
C GLY A 88 -16.93 -5.65 16.23
N ASP A 89 -16.67 -5.67 14.92
CA ASP A 89 -16.28 -6.88 14.19
C ASP A 89 -14.85 -7.31 14.57
N ARG A 90 -14.76 -8.53 15.12
CA ARG A 90 -13.50 -9.13 15.59
C ARG A 90 -12.50 -9.40 14.47
N GLN A 91 -12.92 -9.44 13.20
CA GLN A 91 -12.00 -9.55 12.09
C GLN A 91 -11.03 -8.37 12.05
N PHE A 92 -11.51 -7.15 12.31
CA PHE A 92 -10.67 -5.95 12.24
C PHE A 92 -9.61 -5.91 13.32
N ILE A 93 -9.92 -6.24 14.58
CA ILE A 93 -8.91 -6.25 15.65
C ILE A 93 -7.85 -7.35 15.44
N ARG A 94 -8.24 -8.48 14.83
CA ARG A 94 -7.28 -9.52 14.42
C ARG A 94 -6.31 -9.00 13.35
N LEU A 95 -6.84 -8.33 12.32
CA LEU A 95 -6.03 -7.74 11.26
C LEU A 95 -5.10 -6.63 11.79
N ALA A 96 -5.54 -5.84 12.77
CA ALA A 96 -4.71 -4.85 13.45
C ALA A 96 -3.52 -5.51 14.16
N ASP A 97 -3.77 -6.52 14.98
CA ASP A 97 -2.72 -7.27 15.71
C ASP A 97 -1.70 -7.92 14.76
N GLU A 98 -2.19 -8.60 13.71
CA GLU A 98 -1.32 -9.16 12.67
C GLU A 98 -0.45 -8.08 12.00
N THR A 99 -1.02 -6.92 11.72
CA THR A 99 -0.30 -5.79 11.09
C THR A 99 0.76 -5.20 12.03
N TRP A 100 0.45 -5.05 13.32
CA TRP A 100 1.42 -4.58 14.32
C TRP A 100 2.60 -5.54 14.50
N ARG A 101 2.36 -6.85 14.51
CA ARG A 101 3.43 -7.85 14.58
C ARG A 101 4.40 -7.75 13.41
N GLN A 102 3.90 -7.41 12.20
CA GLN A 102 4.77 -7.19 11.04
C GLN A 102 5.69 -5.98 11.21
N LEU A 103 5.26 -4.95 11.95
CA LEU A 103 6.09 -3.79 12.28
C LEU A 103 7.20 -4.17 13.26
N ILE A 104 6.84 -4.92 14.31
CA ILE A 104 7.76 -5.31 15.39
C ILE A 104 8.84 -6.29 14.89
N MET A 105 8.49 -7.22 13.99
CA MET A 105 9.45 -8.18 13.43
C MET A 105 10.42 -7.60 12.39
N LYS A 106 10.24 -6.33 11.98
CA LYS A 106 11.08 -5.66 10.97
C LYS A 106 11.94 -4.51 11.54
N GLY A 107 11.87 -4.26 12.84
CA GLY A 107 12.77 -3.36 13.57
C GLY A 107 13.98 -4.11 14.10
#